data_AF-A0A6A5TDF8-F1
#
_entry.id   AF-A0A6A5TDF8-F1
#
_cell.length_a   1.000
_cell.length_b   1.000
_cell.length_c   1.000
_cell.angle_alpha   90.00
_cell.angle_beta   90.00
_cell.angle_gamma   90.00
#
_symmetry.space_group_name_H-M   'P 1'
#
loop_
_entity.id
_entity.type
_entity.pdbx_description
1 polymer ?
#
loop_
_entity_poly.entity_id
_entity_poly.type
_entity_poly.pdbx_seq_one_letter_code
_entity_poly.pdbx_strand_id
1 'polypeptide(L)' 'FLFIVVYSIRTRYKSGLSKIPGPFVASISNVWKINAVYQGDIHRRQAQVHEEYGPVVRIGPNDVSFASASAMKHIY' A
#
# COMPACT_ATOMS: atom_id res chain seq x y z
N PHE A 1 3.54 -9.52 -22.31
CA PHE A 1 3.13 -10.26 -21.10
C PHE A 1 4.29 -10.46 -20.11
N LEU A 2 5.43 -11.03 -20.55
CA LEU A 2 6.61 -11.29 -19.70
C LEU A 2 7.09 -10.07 -18.90
N PHE A 3 7.19 -8.89 -19.53
CA PHE A 3 7.63 -7.65 -18.88
C PHE A 3 6.76 -7.26 -17.68
N ILE A 4 5.44 -7.41 -17.78
CA ILE A 4 4.49 -7.09 -16.72
C ILE A 4 4.64 -8.06 -15.55
N VAL A 5 4.81 -9.35 -15.83
CA VAL A 5 5.03 -10.39 -14.81
C VAL A 5 6.33 -10.12 -14.06
N VAL A 6 7.43 -9.89 -14.79
CA VAL A 6 8.74 -9.55 -14.19
C VAL A 6 8.64 -8.28 -13.34
N TYR A 7 8.00 -7.22 -13.86
CA TYR A 7 7.79 -5.99 -13.12
C TYR A 7 6.98 -6.21 -11.83
N SER A 8 5.89 -6.97 -11.91
CA SER A 8 5.01 -7.25 -10.77
C SER A 8 5.73 -8.04 -9.67
N ILE A 9 6.50 -9.07 -10.05
CA ILE A 9 7.31 -9.85 -9.11
C ILE A 9 8.37 -8.96 -8.45
N ARG A 10 9.15 -8.22 -9.25
CA ARG A 10 10.21 -7.34 -8.71
C ARG A 10 9.65 -6.29 -7.75
N THR A 11 8.49 -5.74 -8.07
CA THR A 11 7.81 -4.73 -7.24
C THR A 11 7.27 -5.33 -5.95
N ARG A 12 6.62 -6.51 -6.02
CA ARG A 12 6.05 -7.18 -4.86
C ARG A 12 7.12 -7.55 -3.83
N TYR A 13 8.25 -8.08 -4.30
CA TYR A 13 9.34 -8.61 -3.48
C TYR A 13 10.49 -7.62 -3.28
N LYS A 14 10.28 -6.34 -3.59
CA LYS A 14 11.26 -5.28 -3.29
C LYS A 14 11.61 -5.28 -1.80
N SER A 15 12.90 -5.36 -1.51
CA SER A 15 13.43 -5.40 -0.14
C SER A 15 12.90 -4.22 0.70
N GLY A 16 12.61 -4.46 1.97
CA GLY A 16 12.01 -3.49 2.90
C GLY A 16 10.48 -3.39 2.81
N LEU A 17 9.92 -3.41 1.59
CA LEU A 17 8.47 -3.25 1.38
C LEU A 17 7.71 -4.58 1.32
N SER A 18 8.40 -5.70 1.11
CA SER A 18 7.78 -7.02 0.95
C SER A 18 7.13 -7.56 2.23
N LYS A 19 7.61 -7.12 3.40
CA LYS A 19 7.14 -7.50 4.74
C LYS A 19 5.94 -6.68 5.24
N ILE A 20 5.63 -5.56 4.57
CA ILE A 20 4.56 -4.67 4.99
C ILE A 20 3.23 -5.23 4.45
N PRO A 21 2.24 -5.49 5.32
CA PRO A 21 0.96 -6.04 4.91
C PRO A 21 0.13 -5.01 4.14
N GLY A 22 -0.86 -5.47 3.37
CA GLY A 22 -1.78 -4.60 2.64
C GLY A 22 -2.40 -5.28 1.42
N PRO A 23 -3.30 -4.57 0.71
CA PRO A 23 -3.99 -5.11 -0.46
C PRO A 23 -3.01 -5.60 -1.53
N PHE A 24 -3.23 -6.80 -2.07
CA PHE A 24 -2.33 -7.40 -3.06
C PHE A 24 -2.13 -6.49 -4.29
N VAL A 25 -3.22 -5.90 -4.81
CA VAL A 25 -3.17 -4.98 -5.96
C VAL A 25 -2.32 -3.75 -5.66
N ALA A 26 -2.37 -3.23 -4.43
CA ALA A 26 -1.56 -2.10 -3.98
C ALA A 26 -0.07 -2.43 -3.94
N SER A 27 0.30 -3.69 -3.64
CA SER A 27 1.69 -4.11 -3.58
C SER A 27 2.40 -4.18 -4.95
N ILE A 28 1.64 -4.20 -6.05
CA ILE A 28 2.15 -4.30 -7.43
C ILE A 28 1.85 -3.06 -8.28
N SER A 29 0.81 -2.29 -7.95
CA SER A 29 0.38 -1.13 -8.74
C SER A 29 -0.38 -0.08 -7.92
N ASN A 30 -0.53 1.14 -8.46
CA ASN A 30 -1.35 2.19 -7.83
C ASN A 30 -2.86 2.04 -8.09
N VAL A 31 -3.30 0.99 -8.79
CA VAL A 31 -4.70 0.82 -9.21
C VAL A 31 -5.66 0.80 -8.02
N TRP A 32 -5.28 0.16 -6.92
CA TRP A 32 -6.08 0.14 -5.70
C TRP A 32 -6.40 1.56 -5.20
N LYS A 33 -5.38 2.42 -5.15
CA LYS A 33 -5.51 3.82 -4.71
C LYS A 33 -6.28 4.67 -5.72
N ILE A 34 -6.01 4.50 -7.01
CA ILE A 34 -6.71 5.23 -8.07
C ILE A 34 -8.20 4.90 -8.05
N ASN A 35 -8.56 3.62 -7.87
CA ASN A 35 -9.96 3.20 -7.75
C ASN A 35 -10.63 3.84 -6.52
N ALA A 36 -9.94 3.88 -5.39
CA ALA A 36 -10.39 4.54 -4.17
C ALA A 36 -10.63 6.05 -4.32
N VAL A 37 -9.72 6.73 -5.01
CA VAL A 37 -9.87 8.16 -5.29
C VAL A 37 -10.99 8.40 -6.30
N TYR A 38 -11.07 7.60 -7.35
CA TYR A 38 -12.10 7.72 -8.39
C TYR A 38 -13.53 7.55 -7.82
N GLN A 39 -13.70 6.66 -6.84
CA GLN A 39 -14.98 6.45 -6.14
C GLN A 39 -15.25 7.48 -5.04
N GLY A 40 -14.28 8.37 -4.74
CA GLY A 40 -14.41 9.41 -3.72
C GLY A 40 -14.43 8.88 -2.28
N ASP A 41 -14.00 7.65 -2.03
CA ASP A 41 -14.10 6.98 -0.73
C ASP A 41 -12.74 6.59 -0.13
N ILE A 42 -11.65 7.20 -0.61
CA ILE A 42 -10.27 6.91 -0.18
C ILE A 42 -10.11 6.94 1.34
N HIS A 43 -10.75 7.89 2.04
CA HIS A 43 -10.69 7.98 3.49
C HIS A 43 -11.27 6.74 4.19
N ARG A 44 -12.38 6.20 3.68
CA ARG A 44 -13.01 4.99 4.21
C ARG A 44 -12.16 3.76 3.92
N ARG A 45 -11.66 3.65 2.69
CA ARG A 45 -10.76 2.55 2.30
C ARG A 45 -9.46 2.56 3.10
N GLN A 46 -8.89 3.73 3.38
CA GLN A 46 -7.72 3.86 4.24
C GLN A 46 -8.01 3.40 5.67
N ALA A 47 -9.15 3.78 6.25
CA ALA A 47 -9.56 3.31 7.57
C ALA A 47 -9.72 1.77 7.59
N GLN A 48 -10.42 1.21 6.59
CA GLN A 48 -10.65 -0.23 6.47
C GLN A 48 -9.35 -1.03 6.36
N VAL A 49 -8.40 -0.60 5.53
CA VAL A 49 -7.13 -1.34 5.42
C VAL A 49 -6.29 -1.24 6.70
N HIS A 50 -6.40 -0.16 7.46
CA HIS A 50 -5.74 -0.05 8.76
C HIS A 50 -6.42 -0.89 9.84
N GLU A 51 -7.73 -1.11 9.75
CA GLU A 51 -8.47 -2.07 10.58
C GLU A 51 -8.08 -3.52 10.26
N GLU A 52 -7.92 -3.85 8.97
CA GLU A 52 -7.62 -5.22 8.51
C GLU A 52 -6.13 -5.60 8.66
N TYR A 53 -5.22 -4.72 8.22
CA TYR A 53 -3.78 -5.01 8.13
C TYR A 53 -2.96 -4.40 9.27
N GLY A 54 -3.58 -3.55 10.09
CA GLY A 54 -2.96 -2.92 11.25
C GLY A 54 -2.38 -1.52 10.99
N PRO A 55 -1.51 -1.02 11.89
CA PRO A 55 -1.10 0.39 11.92
C PRO A 55 -0.15 0.81 10.79
N VAL A 56 0.45 -0.14 10.06
CA VAL A 56 1.39 0.11 8.96
C VAL A 56 0.97 -0.74 7.76
N VAL A 57 0.58 -0.08 6.67
CA VAL A 57 -0.03 -0.75 5.52
C VAL A 57 0.58 -0.27 4.21
N ARG A 58 0.91 -1.20 3.31
CA ARG A 58 1.37 -0.88 1.96
C ARG A 58 0.17 -0.55 1.06
N ILE A 59 0.05 0.72 0.69
CA ILE A 59 -1.05 1.24 -0.14
C ILE A 59 -0.63 1.60 -1.57
N GLY A 60 0.61 1.25 -1.95
CA GLY A 60 1.12 1.36 -3.30
C GLY A 60 2.46 0.63 -3.48
N PRO A 61 2.99 0.58 -4.72
CA PRO A 61 4.26 -0.07 -5.04
C PRO A 61 5.43 0.43 -4.19
N ASN A 62 5.44 1.71 -3.86
CA ASN A 62 6.47 2.35 -3.03
C ASN A 62 5.87 3.17 -1.88
N ASP A 63 4.58 2.94 -1.57
CA ASP A 63 3.81 3.81 -0.69
C ASP A 63 3.34 3.03 0.54
N VAL A 64 3.66 3.56 1.71
CA VAL A 64 3.27 2.99 3.00
C VAL A 64 2.47 4.03 3.77
N SER A 65 1.31 3.60 4.28
CA SER A 65 0.42 4.38 5.13
C SER A 65 0.69 4.01 6.58
N PHE A 66 0.75 5.02 7.45
CA PHE A 66 0.95 4.86 8.88
C PHE A 66 -0.24 5.50 9.63
N ALA A 67 -0.83 4.75 10.56
CA ALA A 67 -1.95 5.22 11.37
C ALA A 67 -1.57 5.52 12.84
N SER A 68 -0.28 5.64 13.15
CA SER A 68 0.19 5.91 14.53
C SER A 68 0.75 7.32 14.69
N ALA A 69 0.41 7.96 15.82
CA ALA A 69 0.96 9.27 16.18
C ALA A 69 2.48 9.22 16.46
N SER A 70 3.00 8.07 16.87
CA SER A 70 4.43 7.85 17.07
C SER A 70 5.23 7.85 15.77
N ALA A 71 4.66 7.36 14.66
CA ALA A 71 5.32 7.36 13.36
C ALA A 71 5.65 8.79 12.89
N MET A 72 4.79 9.76 13.20
CA MET A 72 5.04 11.16 12.83
C MET A 72 6.36 11.70 13.39
N LYS A 73 6.72 11.35 14.63
CA LYS A 73 7.96 11.80 15.29
C LYS A 73 9.24 11.13 14.76
N HIS A 74 9.11 10.00 14.07
CA HIS A 74 10.25 9.25 13.53
C HIS A 74 10.50 9.57 12.04
N ILE A 75 9.47 10.03 11.33
CA ILE A 75 9.52 10.33 9.89
C ILE A 75 9.85 11.82 9.64
N TYR A 76 9.47 12.70 10.56
CA TYR A 76 9.74 14.15 10.53
C TYR A 76 10.60 14.55 11.73
#